data_AF-A0A950ITT5-F1
#
_entry.id   AF-A0A950ITT5-F1
#
_cell.length_a   1.000
_cell.length_b   1.000
_cell.length_c   1.000
_cell.angle_alpha   90.00
_cell.angle_beta   90.00
_cell.angle_gamma   90.00
#
_symmetry.space_group_name_H-M   'P 1'
#
loop_
_entity.id
_entity.type
_entity.pdbx_description
1 polymer ?
#
loop_
_entity_poly.entity_id
_entity_poly.type
_entity_poly.pdbx_seq_one_letter_code
_entity_poly.pdbx_strand_id
1 'polypeptide(L)'
;MNGSSAVQQGAAVLRVADDISELIGQTPMLRLRRVAGPGSADVYAKLEFLNPGGSVKDRAALGMILEAEQRGILKPGSTIVEATAGNTGVGLALVGVNRGYRVVLFVPEGYAEEKCILMRGFGATVVRTPEG
;
A
#
# COMPACT_ATOMS: atom_id res chain seq x y z
N MET A 1 36.85 -19.32 -5.72
CA MET A 1 36.40 -19.34 -4.32
C MET A 1 34.88 -19.33 -4.32
N ASN A 2 34.27 -20.50 -4.15
CA ASN A 2 32.83 -20.71 -4.31
C ASN A 2 32.12 -20.33 -3.00
N GLY A 3 31.59 -19.10 -2.95
CA GLY A 3 30.68 -18.67 -1.89
C GLY A 3 29.29 -19.23 -2.15
N SER A 4 29.07 -20.49 -1.76
CA SER A 4 27.74 -21.11 -1.73
C SER A 4 26.89 -20.40 -0.67
N SER A 5 26.11 -19.38 -1.05
CA SER A 5 25.07 -18.85 -0.18
C SER A 5 23.87 -19.78 -0.30
N ALA A 6 23.76 -20.72 0.64
CA ALA A 6 22.58 -21.54 0.80
C ALA A 6 21.36 -20.63 0.95
N VAL A 7 20.51 -20.60 -0.09
CA VAL A 7 19.15 -20.07 0.05
C VAL A 7 18.45 -21.07 0.96
N GLN A 8 18.25 -20.67 2.21
CA GLN A 8 17.49 -21.45 3.19
C GLN A 8 16.06 -21.54 2.64
N GLN A 9 15.72 -22.67 2.01
CA GLN A 9 14.37 -22.96 1.56
C GLN A 9 13.52 -23.29 2.79
N GLY A 10 13.08 -22.26 3.49
CA GLY A 10 11.95 -22.38 4.41
C GLY A 10 10.70 -22.63 3.58
N ALA A 11 9.94 -23.67 3.90
CA ALA A 11 8.64 -23.91 3.26
C ALA A 11 7.80 -22.63 3.35
N ALA A 12 7.30 -22.14 2.21
CA ALA A 12 6.41 -21.00 2.18
C ALA A 12 5.12 -21.40 2.90
N VAL A 13 4.99 -20.98 4.17
CA VAL A 13 3.76 -21.14 4.92
C VAL A 13 2.72 -20.24 4.27
N LEU A 14 1.62 -20.82 3.78
CA LEU A 14 0.49 -20.05 3.28
C LEU A 14 -0.03 -19.17 4.41
N ARG A 15 -0.14 -17.86 4.15
CA ARG A 15 -0.63 -16.88 5.10
C ARG A 15 -2.13 -16.71 4.89
N VAL A 16 -2.94 -17.20 5.83
CA VAL A 16 -4.37 -16.91 5.90
C VAL A 16 -4.54 -15.69 6.79
N ALA A 17 -5.35 -14.72 6.35
CA ALA A 17 -5.59 -13.46 7.05
C ALA A 17 -7.08 -13.21 7.18
N ASP A 18 -7.50 -12.68 8.33
CA ASP A 18 -8.90 -12.31 8.60
C ASP A 18 -9.19 -10.86 8.17
N ASP A 19 -8.16 -10.02 8.11
CA ASP A 19 -8.22 -8.63 7.65
C ASP A 19 -7.16 -8.34 6.56
N ILE A 20 -7.53 -7.57 5.54
CA ILE A 20 -6.64 -7.24 4.42
C ILE A 20 -5.35 -6.53 4.87
N SER A 21 -5.39 -5.80 5.99
CA SER A 21 -4.23 -5.11 6.54
C SER A 21 -3.16 -6.04 7.07
N GLU A 22 -3.49 -7.28 7.44
CA GLU A 22 -2.51 -8.29 7.84
C GLU A 22 -1.60 -8.71 6.68
N LEU A 23 -2.09 -8.56 5.44
CA LEU A 23 -1.36 -8.81 4.21
C LEU A 23 -0.55 -7.60 3.74
N ILE A 24 -0.63 -6.45 4.42
CA ILE A 24 0.22 -5.29 4.14
C ILE A 24 1.61 -5.52 4.71
N GLY A 25 2.63 -5.34 3.87
CA GLY A 25 4.02 -5.50 4.20
C GLY A 25 4.56 -6.90 3.89
N GLN A 26 5.66 -7.26 4.55
CA GLN A 26 6.41 -8.51 4.29
C GLN A 26 6.69 -8.81 2.81
N THR A 27 6.74 -7.77 1.97
CA THR A 27 7.01 -7.90 0.55
C THR A 27 8.41 -8.47 0.29
N PRO A 28 8.60 -9.25 -0.79
CA PRO A 28 9.87 -9.87 -1.07
C PRO A 28 10.94 -8.86 -1.49
N MET A 29 12.20 -9.28 -1.40
CA MET A 29 13.35 -8.55 -1.92
C MET A 29 14.00 -9.37 -3.03
N LEU A 30 14.22 -8.74 -4.18
CA LEU A 30 14.76 -9.38 -5.38
C LEU A 30 16.18 -8.88 -5.67
N ARG A 31 17.15 -9.78 -5.78
CA ARG A 31 18.51 -9.43 -6.21
C ARG A 31 18.54 -9.16 -7.71
N LEU A 32 19.02 -7.97 -8.10
CA LEU A 32 19.06 -7.53 -9.50
C LEU A 32 20.39 -7.91 -10.18
N ARG A 33 20.50 -9.19 -10.57
CA ARG A 33 21.74 -9.79 -11.08
C ARG A 33 22.29 -9.16 -12.38
N ARG A 34 21.44 -8.52 -13.18
CA ARG A 34 21.83 -7.93 -14.48
C ARG A 34 22.11 -6.43 -14.41
N VAL A 35 21.81 -5.79 -13.28
CA VAL A 35 21.99 -4.33 -13.11
C VAL A 35 23.37 -4.00 -12.56
N ALA A 36 23.90 -4.84 -11.66
CA ALA A 36 25.24 -4.66 -11.11
C ALA A 36 26.29 -5.33 -12.01
N GLY A 37 27.33 -4.57 -12.40
CA GLY A 37 28.46 -5.08 -13.17
C GLY A 37 29.54 -5.74 -12.31
N PRO A 38 30.56 -6.37 -12.92
CA PRO A 38 31.70 -6.91 -12.18
C PRO A 38 32.36 -5.85 -11.28
N GLY A 39 32.69 -6.21 -10.04
CA GLY A 39 33.29 -5.30 -9.05
C GLY A 39 32.31 -4.33 -8.38
N SER A 40 31.02 -4.35 -8.73
CA SER A 40 29.99 -3.55 -8.08
C SER A 40 29.45 -4.23 -6.81
N ALA A 41 28.82 -3.44 -5.94
CA ALA A 41 28.04 -3.96 -4.82
C ALA A 41 26.77 -4.67 -5.31
N ASP A 42 26.21 -5.53 -4.45
CA ASP A 42 24.91 -6.15 -4.71
C ASP A 42 23.78 -5.12 -4.67
N VAL A 43 22.92 -5.15 -5.69
CA VAL A 43 21.71 -4.32 -5.76
C VAL A 43 20.47 -5.19 -5.56
N TYR A 44 19.60 -4.76 -4.65
CA TYR A 44 18.34 -5.43 -4.34
C TYR A 44 17.15 -4.49 -4.54
N ALA A 45 16.04 -5.01 -5.05
CA ALA A 45 14.77 -4.30 -5.15
C ALA A 45 13.79 -4.81 -4.10
N LYS A 46 13.25 -3.92 -3.27
CA LYS A 46 12.15 -4.21 -2.35
C LYS A 46 10.82 -4.06 -3.09
N LEU A 47 10.08 -5.14 -3.30
CA LEU A 47 8.94 -5.19 -4.21
C LEU A 47 7.64 -4.71 -3.55
N GLU A 48 7.59 -3.44 -3.15
CA GLU A 48 6.43 -2.83 -2.46
C GLU A 48 5.15 -2.72 -3.31
N PHE A 49 5.24 -2.98 -4.62
CA PHE A 49 4.04 -3.08 -5.47
C PHE A 49 3.24 -4.36 -5.21
N LEU A 50 3.76 -5.31 -4.42
CA LEU A 50 3.08 -6.53 -4.02
C LEU A 50 2.25 -6.38 -2.74
N ASN A 51 2.18 -5.19 -2.15
CA ASN A 51 1.14 -4.93 -1.15
C ASN A 51 -0.25 -4.98 -1.80
N PRO A 52 -1.34 -5.29 -1.07
CA PRO A 52 -2.67 -5.49 -1.64
C PRO A 52 -3.24 -4.29 -2.43
N GLY A 53 -2.93 -3.06 -2.02
CA GLY A 53 -3.27 -1.82 -2.72
C GLY A 53 -2.27 -1.41 -3.80
N GLY A 54 -1.25 -2.25 -4.04
CA GLY A 54 -0.32 -2.12 -5.16
C GLY A 54 0.84 -1.16 -4.93
N SER A 55 1.06 -0.69 -3.70
CA SER A 55 2.19 0.21 -3.42
C SER A 55 2.64 0.27 -1.96
N VAL A 56 3.76 0.94 -1.72
CA VAL A 56 4.26 1.24 -0.36
C VAL A 56 3.31 2.09 0.48
N LYS A 57 2.35 2.81 -0.13
CA LYS A 57 1.45 3.71 0.59
C LYS A 57 0.42 2.98 1.44
N ASP A 58 0.19 1.71 1.20
CA ASP A 58 -0.66 0.86 2.03
C ASP A 58 -0.14 0.82 3.47
N ARG A 59 1.19 0.77 3.65
CA ARG A 59 1.84 0.83 4.97
C ARG A 59 1.58 2.15 5.69
N ALA A 60 1.68 3.25 4.96
CA ALA A 60 1.46 4.58 5.53
C ALA A 60 0.00 4.78 5.91
N ALA A 61 -0.94 4.38 5.04
CA ALA A 61 -2.37 4.42 5.32
C ALA A 61 -2.71 3.60 6.57
N LEU A 62 -2.22 2.36 6.65
CA LEU A 62 -2.41 1.50 7.83
C LEU A 62 -1.83 2.13 9.09
N GLY A 63 -0.59 2.62 9.05
CA GLY A 63 0.06 3.25 10.20
C GLY A 63 -0.70 4.48 10.70
N MET A 64 -1.13 5.37 9.80
CA MET A 64 -1.90 6.57 10.16
C MET A 64 -3.25 6.22 10.80
N ILE A 65 -3.96 5.23 10.26
CA ILE A 65 -5.27 4.82 10.78
C ILE A 65 -5.12 4.19 12.17
N LEU A 66 -4.19 3.23 12.34
CA LEU A 66 -3.95 2.58 13.62
C LEU A 66 -3.52 3.57 14.70
N GLU A 67 -2.65 4.53 14.37
CA GLU A 67 -2.22 5.57 15.31
C GLU A 67 -3.41 6.47 15.70
N ALA A 68 -4.26 6.86 14.75
CA ALA A 68 -5.44 7.69 15.02
C ALA A 68 -6.49 6.95 15.87
N GLU A 69 -6.67 5.65 15.64
CA GLU A 69 -7.48 4.74 16.48
C GLU A 69 -6.91 4.67 17.90
N GLN A 70 -5.62 4.41 18.04
CA GLN A 70 -4.93 4.30 19.34
C GLN A 70 -5.03 5.59 20.15
N ARG A 71 -4.94 6.75 19.49
CA ARG A 71 -5.10 8.07 20.12
C ARG A 71 -6.56 8.45 20.41
N GLY A 72 -7.53 7.63 20.00
CA GLY A 72 -8.97 7.90 20.17
C GLY A 72 -9.49 9.05 19.31
N ILE A 73 -8.71 9.51 18.32
CA ILE A 73 -9.10 10.56 17.37
C ILE A 73 -10.10 9.98 16.36
N LEU A 74 -9.81 8.76 15.87
CA LEU A 74 -10.64 8.06 14.91
C LEU A 74 -11.57 7.08 15.63
N LYS A 75 -12.86 7.40 15.68
CA LYS A 75 -13.90 6.58 16.33
C LYS A 75 -14.64 5.73 15.30
N PRO A 76 -15.24 4.58 15.68
CA PRO A 76 -16.03 3.75 14.75
C PRO A 76 -17.06 4.57 13.96
N GLY A 77 -17.14 4.35 12.65
CA GLY A 77 -18.05 5.07 11.75
C GLY A 77 -17.63 6.51 11.40
N SER A 78 -16.45 6.96 11.83
CA SER A 78 -15.89 8.26 11.42
C SER A 78 -15.67 8.34 9.91
N THR A 79 -15.55 9.57 9.40
CA THR A 79 -15.16 9.82 8.00
C THR A 79 -13.69 10.22 7.93
N ILE A 80 -12.94 9.54 7.07
CA ILE A 80 -11.58 9.91 6.66
C ILE A 80 -11.69 10.77 5.40
N VAL A 81 -11.04 11.93 5.42
CA VAL A 81 -11.00 12.85 4.27
C VAL A 81 -9.54 13.11 3.92
N GLU A 82 -9.19 12.96 2.64
CA GLU A 82 -7.84 13.22 2.15
C GLU A 82 -7.88 13.83 0.74
N ALA A 83 -7.05 14.85 0.49
CA ALA A 83 -6.85 15.42 -0.84
C ALA A 83 -5.66 14.71 -1.51
N THR A 84 -5.93 13.70 -2.34
CA THR A 84 -4.87 12.95 -3.01
C THR A 84 -5.38 12.23 -4.26
N ALA A 85 -4.64 12.35 -5.36
CA ALA A 85 -4.85 11.58 -6.58
C ALA A 85 -4.01 10.29 -6.64
N GLY A 86 -3.20 10.05 -5.61
CA GLY A 86 -2.10 9.09 -5.62
C GLY A 86 -2.40 7.78 -4.91
N ASN A 87 -1.33 7.01 -4.69
CA ASN A 87 -1.44 5.70 -4.06
C ASN A 87 -1.82 5.80 -2.58
N THR A 88 -1.65 6.96 -1.94
CA THR A 88 -2.15 7.19 -0.57
C THR A 88 -3.68 7.09 -0.54
N GLY A 89 -4.38 7.64 -1.55
CA GLY A 89 -5.84 7.52 -1.65
C GLY A 89 -6.27 6.07 -1.83
N VAL A 90 -5.53 5.30 -2.64
CA VAL A 90 -5.77 3.87 -2.83
C VAL A 90 -5.58 3.10 -1.50
N GLY A 91 -4.50 3.35 -0.78
CA GLY A 91 -4.24 2.72 0.52
C GLY A 91 -5.28 3.09 1.59
N LEU A 92 -5.68 4.37 1.65
CA LEU A 92 -6.73 4.84 2.56
C LEU A 92 -8.10 4.27 2.20
N ALA A 93 -8.42 4.17 0.91
CA ALA A 93 -9.65 3.52 0.44
C ALA A 93 -9.68 2.05 0.86
N LEU A 94 -8.60 1.30 0.59
CA LEU A 94 -8.50 -0.10 0.95
C LEU A 94 -8.61 -0.34 2.46
N VAL A 95 -7.76 0.33 3.24
CA VAL A 95 -7.68 0.09 4.70
C VAL A 95 -8.84 0.74 5.43
N GLY A 96 -9.17 1.99 5.10
CA GLY A 96 -10.20 2.76 5.78
C GLY A 96 -11.59 2.15 5.59
N VAL A 97 -11.95 1.76 4.36
CA VAL A 97 -13.24 1.11 4.10
C VAL A 97 -13.31 -0.26 4.77
N ASN A 98 -12.24 -1.06 4.69
CA ASN A 98 -12.23 -2.39 5.33
C ASN A 98 -12.42 -2.32 6.85
N ARG A 99 -11.94 -1.25 7.49
CA ARG A 99 -12.11 -1.01 8.94
C ARG A 99 -13.42 -0.31 9.31
N GLY A 100 -14.33 -0.13 8.35
CA GLY A 100 -15.66 0.42 8.60
C GLY A 100 -15.72 1.95 8.65
N TYR A 101 -14.72 2.64 8.12
CA TYR A 101 -14.75 4.10 7.96
C TYR A 101 -15.32 4.50 6.61
N ARG A 102 -16.02 5.64 6.57
CA ARG A 102 -16.32 6.29 5.31
C ARG A 102 -15.06 6.99 4.81
N VAL A 103 -14.65 6.76 3.57
CA VAL A 103 -13.47 7.40 2.98
C VAL A 103 -13.91 8.32 1.85
N VAL A 104 -13.52 9.60 1.93
CA VAL A 104 -13.81 10.63 0.92
C VAL A 104 -12.50 11.21 0.42
N LEU A 105 -12.25 11.07 -0.88
CA LEU A 105 -11.00 11.47 -1.53
C LEU A 105 -11.28 12.61 -2.51
N PHE A 106 -10.53 13.69 -2.38
CA PHE A 106 -10.60 14.83 -3.30
C PHE A 106 -9.46 14.74 -4.31
N VAL A 107 -9.80 14.69 -5.60
CA VAL A 107 -8.87 14.42 -6.71
C VAL A 107 -9.02 15.49 -7.80
N PRO A 108 -7.94 16.20 -8.21
CA PRO A 108 -8.05 17.17 -9.29
C PRO A 108 -8.40 16.53 -10.65
N GLU A 109 -9.13 17.28 -11.48
CA GLU A 109 -9.70 16.79 -12.74
C GLU A 109 -8.69 16.33 -13.81
N GLY A 110 -7.44 16.80 -13.81
CA GLY A 110 -6.41 16.33 -14.75
C GLY A 110 -5.72 15.02 -14.35
N TYR A 111 -6.07 14.41 -13.22
CA TYR A 111 -5.46 13.15 -12.80
C TYR A 111 -6.14 11.92 -13.39
N ALA A 112 -5.31 10.92 -13.69
CA ALA A 112 -5.65 9.62 -14.27
C ALA A 112 -6.90 8.96 -13.65
N GLU A 113 -7.82 8.53 -14.51
CA GLU A 113 -9.11 7.96 -14.10
C GLU A 113 -8.94 6.54 -13.55
N GLU A 114 -7.93 5.79 -13.99
CA GLU A 114 -7.67 4.41 -13.54
C GLU A 114 -7.53 4.33 -12.02
N LYS A 115 -6.87 5.32 -11.42
CA LYS A 115 -6.73 5.40 -9.96
C LYS A 115 -8.04 5.73 -9.27
N CYS A 116 -8.86 6.60 -9.87
CA CYS A 116 -10.18 6.93 -9.34
C CYS A 116 -11.13 5.73 -9.40
N ILE A 117 -11.08 4.95 -10.49
CA ILE A 117 -11.82 3.70 -10.63
C ILE A 117 -11.40 2.72 -9.51
N LEU A 118 -10.10 2.56 -9.27
CA LEU A 118 -9.63 1.67 -8.21
C LEU A 118 -10.09 2.11 -6.82
N MET A 119 -9.97 3.40 -6.49
CA MET A 119 -10.45 3.95 -5.21
C MET A 119 -11.95 3.74 -5.02
N ARG A 120 -12.76 4.01 -6.06
CA ARG A 120 -14.21 3.75 -6.03
C ARG A 120 -14.52 2.26 -5.93
N GLY A 121 -13.73 1.41 -6.60
CA GLY A 121 -13.83 -0.04 -6.52
C GLY A 121 -13.60 -0.59 -5.11
N PHE A 122 -12.75 0.07 -4.32
CA PHE A 122 -12.57 -0.22 -2.88
C PHE A 122 -13.67 0.39 -1.99
N GLY A 123 -14.64 1.11 -2.55
CA GLY A 123 -15.77 1.68 -1.80
C GLY A 123 -15.56 3.10 -1.30
N ALA A 124 -14.46 3.78 -1.67
CA ALA A 124 -14.28 5.19 -1.34
C ALA A 124 -15.14 6.10 -2.23
N THR A 125 -15.57 7.22 -1.66
CA THR A 125 -16.17 8.31 -2.44
C THR A 125 -15.05 9.17 -3.04
N VAL A 126 -15.03 9.32 -4.36
CA VAL A 126 -14.06 10.19 -5.04
C VAL A 126 -14.77 11.44 -5.56
N VAL A 127 -14.37 12.60 -5.06
CA VAL A 127 -14.84 13.92 -5.48
C VAL A 127 -13.80 14.54 -6.40
N ARG A 128 -14.20 14.86 -7.63
CA ARG A 128 -13.33 15.58 -8.56
C ARG A 128 -13.33 17.07 -8.22
N THR A 129 -12.15 17.69 -8.22
CA THR A 129 -11.99 19.12 -7.95
C THR A 129 -11.49 19.85 -9.19
N PRO A 130 -11.98 21.06 -9.49
CA PRO A 130 -11.47 21.88 -10.59
C PRO A 130 -9.96 22.12 -10.44
N GLU A 131 -9.27 22.27 -11.58
CA GLU A 131 -7.91 22.78 -11.58
C GLU A 131 -7.95 24.29 -11.31
N GLY A 132 -7.15 24.75 -10.35
CA GLY A 132 -7.01 26.17 -10.00
C GLY A 132 -6.01 26.90 -10.88
#